data_AF-A0A1V5LJU6-F1
#
_entry.id   AF-A0A1V5LJU6-F1
#
_cell.length_a   1.000
_cell.length_b   1.000
_cell.length_c   1.000
_cell.angle_alpha   90.00
_cell.angle_beta   90.00
_cell.angle_gamma   90.00
#
_symmetry.space_group_name_H-M   'P 1'
#
loop_
_entity.id
_entity.type
_entity.pdbx_description
1 polymer ?
#
loop_
_entity_poly.entity_id
_entity_poly.type
_entity_poly.pdbx_seq_one_letter_code
_entity_poly.pdbx_strand_id
1 'polypeptide(L)'
;MLTISTRSMTPDERAVVERWIAAANQSSPIRWILFWVLGVPALAVGVAIIARLVRIALTTVFEPTRIPDVATLGWDMYLGAGLVVLWAILFILARRARRPRAGSMYRQALTTALEQDTVETLDCTVADAVVIEGDGARQPALFALDVGDGKLLVLQGLDVLELVMAGRFPNSAFTLVRLPDRDEIIAVEARGEYLKPSRTRKPLAQDECFPGACAVLDGTLAELDALLKPAATAAAPLR
;
A
#
# COMPACT_ATOMS: atom_id res chain seq x y z
N MET A 1 -13.91 7.11 -26.00
CA MET A 1 -13.58 8.54 -25.89
C MET A 1 -13.42 8.88 -24.42
N LEU A 2 -12.38 9.65 -24.05
CA LEU A 2 -12.08 10.07 -22.68
C LEU A 2 -12.24 11.59 -22.56
N THR A 3 -13.11 12.05 -21.66
CA THR A 3 -13.25 13.47 -21.33
C THR A 3 -12.87 13.69 -19.88
N ILE A 4 -11.98 14.66 -19.62
CA ILE A 4 -11.55 15.04 -18.28
C ILE A 4 -12.14 16.41 -17.96
N SER A 5 -12.83 16.52 -16.84
CA SER A 5 -13.39 17.78 -16.34
C SER A 5 -13.12 17.93 -14.85
N THR A 6 -13.04 19.17 -14.38
CA THR A 6 -12.88 19.47 -12.96
C THR A 6 -14.18 20.09 -12.43
N ARG A 7 -14.63 19.66 -11.25
CA ARG A 7 -15.82 20.20 -10.58
C ARG A 7 -15.63 20.23 -9.07
N SER A 8 -16.55 20.91 -8.38
CA SER A 8 -16.60 20.87 -6.92
C SER A 8 -16.99 19.49 -6.39
N MET A 9 -16.46 19.14 -5.21
CA MET A 9 -16.80 17.88 -4.55
C MET A 9 -18.26 17.86 -4.11
N THR A 10 -18.89 16.68 -4.22
CA THR A 10 -20.17 16.44 -3.56
C THR A 10 -19.96 16.21 -2.05
N PRO A 11 -21.00 16.35 -1.21
CA PRO A 11 -20.90 16.05 0.22
C PRO A 11 -20.44 14.60 0.51
N ASP A 12 -20.85 13.65 -0.33
CA ASP A 12 -20.48 12.24 -0.17
C ASP A 12 -19.01 11.99 -0.52
N GLU A 13 -18.52 12.59 -1.61
CA GLU A 13 -17.11 12.56 -1.99
C GLU A 13 -16.22 13.18 -0.90
N ARG A 14 -16.65 14.34 -0.37
CA ARG A 14 -15.98 15.00 0.75
C ARG A 14 -15.89 14.07 1.97
N ALA A 15 -16.97 13.40 2.33
CA ALA A 15 -16.99 12.46 3.45
C ALA A 15 -16.07 11.24 3.22
N VAL A 16 -15.90 10.78 1.98
CA VAL A 16 -14.91 9.75 1.63
C VAL A 16 -13.48 10.26 1.88
N VAL A 17 -13.14 11.44 1.36
CA VAL A 17 -11.82 12.06 1.55
C VAL A 17 -11.52 12.31 3.03
N GLU A 18 -12.49 12.82 3.79
CA GLU A 18 -12.36 13.02 5.24
C GLU A 18 -12.11 11.71 5.99
N ARG A 19 -12.80 10.62 5.62
CA ARG A 19 -12.55 9.28 6.18
C ARG A 19 -11.15 8.80 5.87
N TRP A 20 -10.64 9.04 4.66
CA TRP A 20 -9.26 8.70 4.32
C TRP A 20 -8.24 9.54 5.12
N ILE A 21 -8.48 10.83 5.30
CA ILE A 21 -7.67 11.69 6.17
C ILE A 21 -7.71 11.18 7.61
N ALA A 22 -8.89 10.82 8.12
CA ALA A 22 -9.05 10.26 9.47
C ALA A 22 -8.31 8.92 9.62
N ALA A 23 -8.41 8.02 8.63
CA ALA A 23 -7.70 6.75 8.60
C ALA A 23 -6.18 6.95 8.50
N ALA A 24 -5.72 7.92 7.72
CA ALA A 24 -4.31 8.31 7.63
C ALA A 24 -3.80 8.94 8.94
N ASN A 25 -4.65 9.68 9.66
CA ASN A 25 -4.36 10.26 10.97
C ASN A 25 -4.41 9.23 12.09
N GLN A 26 -5.12 8.12 11.89
CA GLN A 26 -5.10 6.96 12.77
C GLN A 26 -3.77 6.19 12.59
N SER A 27 -2.64 6.90 12.72
CA SER A 27 -1.35 6.27 13.02
C SER A 27 -1.56 5.49 14.30
N SER A 28 -1.80 4.17 14.16
CA SER A 28 -2.51 3.46 15.21
C SER A 28 -1.80 3.68 16.55
N PRO A 29 -2.47 4.29 17.56
CA PRO A 29 -1.86 4.49 18.87
C PRO A 29 -1.39 3.14 19.43
N ILE A 30 -2.05 2.05 19.01
CA ILE A 30 -1.65 0.66 19.20
C ILE A 30 -0.18 0.42 18.80
N ARG A 31 0.34 0.96 17.69
CA ARG A 31 1.76 0.79 17.31
C ARG A 31 2.71 1.51 18.27
N TRP A 32 2.33 2.70 18.75
CA TRP A 32 3.11 3.42 19.76
C TRP A 32 3.05 2.67 21.10
N ILE A 33 1.86 2.24 21.52
CA ILE A 33 1.64 1.46 22.73
C ILE A 33 2.41 0.13 22.66
N LEU A 34 2.35 -0.61 21.55
CA LEU A 34 3.13 -1.85 21.37
C LEU A 34 4.62 -1.60 21.48
N PHE A 35 5.11 -0.49 20.90
CA PHE A 35 6.52 -0.10 20.98
C PHE A 35 6.94 0.16 22.43
N TRP A 36 6.11 0.84 23.23
CA TRP A 36 6.42 1.05 24.65
C TRP A 36 6.28 -0.21 25.48
N VAL A 37 5.18 -0.95 25.32
CA VAL A 37 4.85 -2.14 26.10
C VAL A 37 5.81 -3.28 25.82
N LEU A 38 6.28 -3.47 24.58
CA LEU A 38 7.22 -4.54 24.25
C LEU A 38 8.67 -4.05 24.18
N GLY A 39 8.90 -2.81 23.76
CA GLY A 39 10.25 -2.28 23.57
C GLY A 39 10.96 -1.95 24.87
N VAL A 40 10.27 -1.33 25.85
CA VAL A 40 10.90 -0.97 27.13
C VAL A 40 11.29 -2.21 27.95
N PRO A 41 10.44 -3.24 28.10
CA PRO A 41 10.85 -4.46 28.81
C PRO A 41 11.97 -5.20 28.11
N ALA A 42 11.95 -5.30 26.77
CA ALA A 42 13.03 -5.93 26.02
C ALA A 42 14.37 -5.20 26.24
N LEU A 43 14.36 -3.86 26.24
CA LEU A 43 15.54 -3.05 26.57
C LEU A 43 16.01 -3.30 28.01
N ALA A 44 15.09 -3.31 28.98
CA ALA A 44 15.42 -3.56 30.38
C ALA A 44 16.03 -4.95 30.60
N VAL A 45 15.50 -5.99 29.95
CA VAL A 45 16.06 -7.34 29.98
C VAL A 45 17.46 -7.36 29.34
N GLY A 46 17.64 -6.70 28.19
CA GLY A 46 18.95 -6.57 27.56
C GLY A 46 19.98 -5.91 28.49
N VAL A 47 19.62 -4.81 29.15
CA VAL A 47 20.47 -4.12 30.13
C VAL A 47 20.78 -5.02 31.34
N ALA A 48 19.79 -5.75 31.86
CA ALA A 48 20.00 -6.66 32.98
C ALA A 48 20.97 -7.81 32.65
N ILE A 49 20.88 -8.36 31.43
CA ILE A 49 21.81 -9.40 30.94
C ILE A 49 23.23 -8.84 30.85
N ILE A 50 23.40 -7.65 30.27
CA ILE A 50 24.72 -7.01 30.16
C ILE A 50 25.31 -6.75 31.56
N ALA A 51 24.53 -6.18 32.47
CA ALA A 51 24.97 -5.93 33.85
C ALA A 51 25.38 -7.22 34.58
N ARG A 52 24.66 -8.32 34.35
CA ARG A 52 24.98 -9.63 34.92
C ARG A 52 26.26 -10.21 34.34
N LEU A 53 26.48 -10.12 33.02
CA LEU A 53 27.72 -10.55 32.38
C LEU A 53 28.93 -9.76 32.90
N VAL A 54 28.79 -8.44 33.06
CA VAL A 54 29.82 -7.58 33.66
C VAL A 54 30.13 -7.99 35.09
N ARG A 55 29.10 -8.26 35.90
CA ARG A 55 29.28 -8.75 37.28
C ARG A 55 30.05 -10.07 37.32
N ILE A 56 29.72 -11.01 36.45
CA ILE A 56 30.41 -12.31 36.39
C ILE A 56 31.88 -12.12 36.02
N ALA A 57 32.17 -11.30 35.00
CA ALA A 57 33.52 -10.98 34.58
C ALA A 57 34.34 -10.30 35.70
N LEU A 58 33.72 -9.42 36.49
CA LEU A 58 34.35 -8.83 37.66
C LEU A 58 34.63 -9.89 38.74
N THR A 59 33.64 -10.73 39.07
CA THR A 59 33.83 -11.75 40.12
C THR A 59 34.88 -12.79 39.74
N THR A 60 35.01 -13.18 38.47
CA THR A 60 36.06 -14.12 38.04
C THR A 60 37.46 -13.51 38.13
N VAL A 61 37.60 -12.20 37.95
CA VAL A 61 38.89 -11.50 38.08
C VAL A 61 39.27 -11.29 39.55
N PHE A 62 38.31 -10.96 40.41
CA PHE A 62 38.59 -10.60 41.81
C PHE A 62 38.45 -11.76 42.81
N GLU A 63 37.68 -12.80 42.52
CA GLU A 63 37.42 -13.96 43.40
C GLU A 63 37.61 -15.30 42.64
N PRO A 64 38.85 -15.70 42.29
CA PRO A 64 39.11 -16.84 41.40
C PRO A 64 38.70 -18.21 41.97
N THR A 65 38.43 -18.31 43.27
CA THR A 65 38.04 -19.57 43.93
C THR A 65 36.55 -19.90 43.80
N ARG A 66 35.72 -18.97 43.32
CA ARG A 66 34.28 -19.16 43.21
C ARG A 66 33.93 -19.67 41.81
N ILE A 67 33.65 -20.97 41.69
CA ILE A 67 33.20 -21.57 40.43
C ILE A 67 31.73 -21.16 40.20
N PRO A 68 31.41 -20.39 39.14
CA PRO A 68 30.05 -20.01 38.86
C PRO A 68 29.22 -21.22 38.42
N ASP A 69 27.97 -21.28 38.87
CA ASP A 69 27.02 -22.31 38.47
C ASP A 69 26.60 -22.12 37.00
N VAL A 70 27.34 -22.79 36.12
CA VAL A 70 27.21 -22.74 34.66
C VAL A 70 25.82 -23.15 34.15
N ALA A 71 25.07 -23.94 34.91
CA ALA A 71 23.73 -24.38 34.51
C ALA A 71 22.72 -23.22 34.51
N THR A 72 22.80 -22.35 35.53
CA THR A 72 21.94 -21.15 35.60
C THR A 72 22.29 -20.13 34.54
N LEU A 73 23.58 -20.05 34.17
CA LEU A 73 24.07 -19.11 33.16
C LEU A 73 23.57 -19.42 31.75
N GLY A 74 23.49 -20.71 31.41
CA GLY A 74 23.02 -21.15 30.10
C GLY A 74 21.58 -20.72 29.82
N TRP A 75 20.67 -20.98 30.76
CA TRP A 75 19.25 -20.65 30.60
C TRP A 75 19.00 -19.15 30.47
N ASP A 76 19.69 -18.33 31.26
CA ASP A 76 19.57 -16.87 31.18
C ASP A 76 20.08 -16.32 29.83
N MET A 77 21.15 -16.90 29.28
CA MET A 77 21.63 -16.55 27.94
C MET A 77 20.64 -16.92 26.84
N TYR A 78 20.03 -18.12 26.89
CA TYR A 78 19.06 -18.54 25.87
C TYR A 78 17.78 -17.68 25.90
N LEU A 79 17.25 -17.37 27.08
CA LEU A 79 16.09 -16.49 27.23
C LEU A 79 16.40 -15.07 26.72
N GLY A 80 17.59 -14.56 27.05
CA GLY A 80 18.07 -13.27 26.59
C GLY A 80 18.19 -13.18 25.07
N ALA A 81 18.87 -14.16 24.45
CA ALA A 81 19.03 -14.23 23.01
C ALA A 81 17.66 -14.35 22.30
N GLY A 82 16.75 -15.17 22.83
CA GLY A 82 15.39 -15.32 22.30
C GLY A 82 14.61 -13.99 22.30
N LEU A 83 14.68 -13.23 23.39
CA LEU A 83 14.03 -11.92 23.50
C LEU A 83 14.61 -10.89 22.53
N VAL A 84 15.94 -10.88 22.34
CA VAL A 84 16.60 -9.99 21.37
C VAL A 84 16.20 -10.33 19.94
N VAL A 85 16.17 -11.61 19.57
CA VAL A 85 15.74 -12.06 18.23
C VAL A 85 14.27 -11.72 17.99
N LEU A 86 13.40 -11.99 18.96
CA LEU A 86 11.98 -11.63 18.87
C LEU A 86 11.81 -10.12 18.70
N TRP A 87 12.54 -9.31 19.46
CA TRP A 87 12.52 -7.84 19.33
C TRP A 87 13.00 -7.39 17.95
N ALA A 88 14.08 -7.98 17.43
CA ALA A 88 14.59 -7.68 16.09
C ALA A 88 13.56 -8.02 14.99
N ILE A 89 12.88 -9.16 15.09
CA ILE A 89 11.80 -9.55 14.17
C ILE A 89 10.65 -8.54 14.24
N LEU A 90 10.17 -8.21 15.45
CA LEU A 90 9.11 -7.23 15.63
C LEU A 90 9.53 -5.85 15.13
N PHE A 91 10.78 -5.45 15.32
CA PHE A 91 11.33 -4.20 14.82
C PHE A 91 11.39 -4.18 13.29
N ILE A 92 11.84 -5.26 12.65
CA ILE A 92 11.86 -5.39 11.18
C ILE A 92 10.44 -5.38 10.62
N LEU A 93 9.49 -6.10 11.24
CA LEU A 93 8.09 -6.10 10.84
C LEU A 93 7.46 -4.71 11.03
N ALA A 94 7.73 -4.05 12.15
CA ALA A 94 7.30 -2.68 12.39
C ALA A 94 7.93 -1.70 11.40
N ARG A 95 9.21 -1.88 11.02
CA ARG A 95 9.91 -1.05 10.04
C ARG A 95 9.40 -1.28 8.62
N ARG A 96 9.07 -2.53 8.24
CA ARG A 96 8.37 -2.85 6.99
C ARG A 96 6.96 -2.24 6.96
N ALA A 97 6.26 -2.24 8.10
CA ALA A 97 4.96 -1.58 8.26
C ALA A 97 5.06 -0.04 8.34
N ARG A 98 6.23 0.49 8.70
CA ARG A 98 6.63 1.91 8.60
C ARG A 98 7.30 2.15 7.25
N ARG A 99 6.72 1.78 6.11
CA ARG A 99 7.17 2.34 4.82
C ARG A 99 6.87 3.85 4.87
N PRO A 100 7.88 4.70 5.14
CA PRO A 100 7.66 6.11 5.43
C PRO A 100 8.01 6.88 4.17
N ARG A 101 7.02 7.47 3.49
CA ARG A 101 7.16 8.65 2.60
C ARG A 101 5.90 8.92 1.78
N ALA A 102 5.10 7.90 1.46
CA ALA A 102 3.81 8.13 0.82
C ALA A 102 2.86 8.86 1.77
N GLY A 103 2.78 8.48 3.06
CA GLY A 103 1.76 8.98 3.99
C GLY A 103 1.71 10.50 4.21
N SER A 104 2.86 11.20 4.34
CA SER A 104 2.83 12.66 4.57
C SER A 104 2.48 13.44 3.31
N MET A 105 3.05 13.06 2.16
CA MET A 105 2.72 13.68 0.88
C MET A 105 1.30 13.31 0.44
N TYR A 106 0.85 12.09 0.75
CA TYR A 106 -0.51 11.61 0.50
C TYR A 106 -1.49 12.41 1.34
N ARG A 107 -1.22 12.55 2.64
CA ARG A 107 -2.02 13.39 3.53
C ARG A 107 -2.07 14.83 3.05
N GLN A 108 -0.92 15.40 2.65
CA GLN A 108 -0.87 16.76 2.15
C GLN A 108 -1.72 16.91 0.89
N ALA A 109 -1.65 15.96 -0.05
CA ALA A 109 -2.50 15.96 -1.24
C ALA A 109 -4.00 15.86 -0.89
N LEU A 110 -4.37 14.99 0.05
CA LEU A 110 -5.76 14.88 0.53
C LEU A 110 -6.25 16.18 1.17
N THR A 111 -5.43 16.80 2.03
CA THR A 111 -5.80 18.07 2.67
C THR A 111 -5.90 19.19 1.65
N THR A 112 -4.98 19.26 0.68
CA THR A 112 -5.03 20.27 -0.39
C THR A 112 -6.27 20.09 -1.26
N ALA A 113 -6.62 18.86 -1.63
CA ALA A 113 -7.83 18.60 -2.39
C ALA A 113 -9.10 18.98 -1.61
N LEU A 114 -9.13 18.68 -0.30
CA LEU A 114 -10.24 19.07 0.58
C LEU A 114 -10.34 20.59 0.74
N GLU A 115 -9.22 21.30 0.84
CA GLU A 115 -9.16 22.76 0.92
C GLU A 115 -9.57 23.44 -0.38
N GLN A 116 -9.18 22.89 -1.53
CA GLN A 116 -9.55 23.38 -2.85
C GLN A 116 -10.99 23.02 -3.23
N ASP A 117 -11.57 22.00 -2.58
CA ASP A 117 -12.91 21.49 -2.84
C ASP A 117 -13.12 21.04 -4.29
N THR A 118 -12.07 20.55 -4.96
CA THR A 118 -12.09 20.16 -6.37
C THR A 118 -11.78 18.67 -6.57
N VAL A 119 -12.49 18.04 -7.51
CA VAL A 119 -12.24 16.69 -8.01
C VAL A 119 -12.16 16.68 -9.53
N GLU A 120 -11.39 15.74 -10.06
CA GLU A 120 -11.40 15.41 -11.48
C GLU A 120 -12.42 14.31 -11.75
N THR A 121 -13.21 14.54 -12.80
CA THR A 121 -14.19 13.60 -13.32
C THR A 121 -13.74 13.15 -14.70
N LEU A 122 -13.54 11.85 -14.86
CA LEU A 122 -13.16 11.20 -16.11
C LEU A 122 -14.38 10.48 -16.64
N ASP A 123 -14.99 11.02 -17.68
CA ASP A 123 -16.08 10.37 -18.39
C ASP A 123 -15.50 9.54 -19.53
N CYS A 124 -15.68 8.23 -19.44
CA CYS A 124 -15.07 7.26 -20.33
C CYS A 124 -16.14 6.51 -21.12
N THR A 125 -15.96 6.40 -22.43
CA THR A 125 -16.64 5.41 -23.27
C THR A 125 -15.63 4.33 -23.66
N VAL A 126 -15.95 3.09 -23.33
CA VAL A 126 -15.08 1.92 -23.51
C VAL A 126 -15.47 1.17 -24.77
N ALA A 127 -14.50 0.94 -25.64
CA ALA A 127 -14.67 0.12 -26.83
C ALA A 127 -14.43 -1.37 -26.55
N ASP A 128 -13.40 -1.68 -25.75
CA ASP A 128 -13.00 -3.04 -25.42
C ASP A 128 -12.35 -3.09 -24.03
N ALA A 129 -12.33 -4.27 -23.41
CA ALA A 129 -11.75 -4.50 -22.10
C ALA A 129 -10.93 -5.81 -22.05
N VAL A 130 -9.80 -5.75 -21.37
CA VAL A 130 -8.96 -6.91 -21.04
C VAL A 130 -8.89 -7.06 -19.53
N VAL A 131 -9.17 -8.26 -19.04
CA VAL A 131 -9.00 -8.61 -17.62
C VAL A 131 -7.62 -9.19 -17.41
N ILE A 132 -6.86 -8.66 -16.47
CA ILE A 132 -5.60 -9.21 -16.00
C ILE A 132 -5.88 -9.87 -14.65
N GLU A 133 -5.71 -11.19 -14.59
CA GLU A 133 -6.00 -11.96 -13.39
C GLU A 133 -5.13 -11.50 -12.21
N GLY A 134 -5.70 -11.51 -11.01
CA GLY A 134 -4.93 -11.34 -9.78
C GLY A 134 -4.12 -12.60 -9.44
N ASP A 135 -3.06 -12.46 -8.65
CA ASP A 135 -2.28 -13.60 -8.12
C ASP A 135 -2.99 -14.41 -7.02
N GLY A 136 -4.31 -14.22 -6.87
CA GLY A 136 -5.14 -14.76 -5.81
C GLY A 136 -5.35 -13.75 -4.68
N ALA A 137 -5.10 -14.16 -3.44
CA ALA A 137 -5.47 -13.39 -2.24
C ALA A 137 -4.70 -12.05 -2.06
N ARG A 138 -3.67 -11.77 -2.86
CA ARG A 138 -2.80 -10.60 -2.64
C ARG A 138 -3.07 -9.46 -3.62
N GLN A 139 -3.56 -9.73 -4.82
CA GLN A 139 -3.83 -8.69 -5.81
C GLN A 139 -5.22 -8.88 -6.44
N PRO A 140 -6.10 -7.86 -6.40
CA PRO A 140 -7.36 -7.92 -7.14
C PRO A 140 -7.08 -7.98 -8.65
N ALA A 141 -8.06 -8.45 -9.41
CA ALA A 141 -7.99 -8.39 -10.87
C ALA A 141 -7.84 -6.93 -11.33
N LEU A 142 -7.02 -6.72 -12.34
CA LEU A 142 -6.75 -5.42 -12.96
C LEU A 142 -7.43 -5.38 -14.33
N PHE A 143 -8.02 -4.25 -14.67
CA PHE A 143 -8.77 -4.10 -15.92
C PHE A 143 -8.08 -3.07 -16.79
N ALA A 144 -7.74 -3.44 -18.03
CA ALA A 144 -7.26 -2.52 -19.05
C ALA A 144 -8.41 -2.25 -20.04
N LEU A 145 -8.77 -0.98 -20.19
CA LEU A 145 -9.97 -0.55 -20.91
C LEU A 145 -9.53 0.34 -22.07
N ASP A 146 -9.96 0.01 -23.28
CA ASP A 146 -9.76 0.88 -24.44
C ASP A 146 -10.76 2.02 -24.38
N VAL A 147 -10.28 3.22 -24.05
CA VAL A 147 -11.10 4.43 -23.97
C VAL A 147 -11.01 5.28 -25.24
N GLY A 148 -10.53 4.71 -26.35
CA GLY A 148 -10.38 5.39 -27.63
C GLY A 148 -9.22 6.39 -27.66
N ASP A 149 -9.04 7.05 -28.81
CA ASP A 149 -8.01 8.08 -29.03
C ASP A 149 -6.57 7.60 -28.75
N GLY A 150 -6.33 6.29 -28.87
CA GLY A 150 -5.04 5.68 -28.52
C GLY A 150 -4.72 5.79 -27.04
N LYS A 151 -5.73 5.73 -26.16
CA LYS A 151 -5.56 5.74 -24.71
C LYS A 151 -6.14 4.48 -24.08
N LEU A 152 -5.39 3.93 -23.13
CA LEU A 152 -5.85 2.88 -22.24
C LEU A 152 -6.09 3.44 -20.85
N LEU A 153 -7.23 3.08 -20.27
CA LEU A 153 -7.47 3.29 -18.86
C LEU A 153 -7.30 1.97 -18.12
N VAL A 154 -6.37 1.96 -17.17
CA VAL A 154 -6.10 0.80 -16.35
C VAL A 154 -6.61 1.06 -14.94
N LEU A 155 -7.43 0.15 -14.42
CA LEU A 155 -8.06 0.26 -13.11
C LEU A 155 -7.78 -0.97 -12.24
N GLN A 156 -7.47 -0.71 -10.97
CA GLN A 156 -7.39 -1.70 -9.90
C GLN A 156 -7.82 -1.11 -8.57
N GLY A 157 -8.24 -1.96 -7.63
CA GLY A 157 -8.56 -1.55 -6.27
C GLY A 157 -9.89 -2.09 -5.78
N LEU A 158 -10.23 -1.74 -4.55
CA LEU A 158 -11.46 -2.20 -3.88
C LEU A 158 -12.72 -1.63 -4.52
N ASP A 159 -12.68 -0.38 -4.99
CA ASP A 159 -13.86 0.29 -5.57
C ASP A 159 -14.31 -0.39 -6.87
N VAL A 160 -13.36 -0.89 -7.66
CA VAL A 160 -13.65 -1.69 -8.86
C VAL A 160 -14.13 -3.08 -8.47
N LEU A 161 -13.54 -3.68 -7.43
CA LEU A 161 -13.92 -5.01 -6.96
C LEU A 161 -15.40 -5.10 -6.57
N GLU A 162 -15.94 -4.08 -5.89
CA GLU A 162 -17.37 -4.04 -5.55
C GLU A 162 -18.27 -4.07 -6.79
N LEU A 163 -17.90 -3.35 -7.85
CA LEU A 163 -18.65 -3.34 -9.11
C LEU A 163 -18.54 -4.68 -9.85
N VAL A 164 -17.36 -5.29 -9.84
CA VAL A 164 -17.13 -6.63 -10.43
C VAL A 164 -17.95 -7.69 -9.72
N MET A 165 -17.95 -7.69 -8.39
CA MET A 165 -18.74 -8.62 -7.56
C MET A 165 -20.25 -8.43 -7.78
N ALA A 166 -20.68 -7.21 -8.06
CA ALA A 166 -22.06 -6.89 -8.43
C ALA A 166 -22.40 -7.24 -9.90
N GLY A 167 -21.45 -7.71 -10.70
CA GLY A 167 -21.64 -7.98 -12.13
C GLY A 167 -21.88 -6.72 -12.97
N ARG A 168 -21.46 -5.55 -12.49
CA ARG A 168 -21.64 -4.24 -13.13
C ARG A 168 -20.33 -3.67 -13.68
N PHE A 169 -19.34 -4.52 -13.94
CA PHE A 169 -18.06 -4.11 -14.50
C PHE A 169 -17.39 -5.25 -15.28
N PRO A 170 -16.77 -4.98 -16.45
CA PRO A 170 -16.66 -3.67 -17.11
C PRO A 170 -17.94 -3.28 -17.85
N ASN A 171 -18.11 -1.98 -18.08
CA ASN A 171 -19.26 -1.40 -18.78
C ASN A 171 -18.82 -0.55 -19.97
N SER A 172 -19.70 -0.35 -20.94
CA SER A 172 -19.45 0.47 -22.14
C SER A 172 -19.26 1.96 -21.83
N ALA A 173 -19.72 2.42 -20.67
CA ALA A 173 -19.46 3.77 -20.18
C ALA A 173 -19.27 3.77 -18.66
N PHE A 174 -18.43 4.67 -18.15
CA PHE A 174 -18.37 4.93 -16.72
C PHE A 174 -17.80 6.31 -16.46
N THR A 175 -18.04 6.79 -15.24
CA THR A 175 -17.49 8.04 -14.73
C THR A 175 -16.58 7.69 -13.55
N LEU A 176 -15.32 8.09 -13.62
CA LEU A 176 -14.40 8.02 -12.47
C LEU A 176 -14.29 9.39 -11.83
N VAL A 177 -14.38 9.43 -10.51
CA VAL A 177 -14.06 10.62 -9.73
C VAL A 177 -12.74 10.36 -9.04
N ARG A 178 -11.74 11.21 -9.27
CA ARG A 178 -10.40 11.11 -8.69
C ARG A 178 -9.92 12.45 -8.14
N LEU A 179 -8.85 12.38 -7.37
CA LEU A 179 -8.12 13.58 -6.92
C LEU A 179 -7.26 14.15 -8.07
N PRO A 180 -7.13 15.48 -8.24
CA PRO A 180 -6.40 16.05 -9.38
C PRO A 180 -4.91 15.67 -9.45
N ASP A 181 -4.23 15.62 -8.30
CA ASP A 181 -2.77 15.40 -8.22
C ASP A 181 -2.39 13.94 -7.89
N ARG A 182 -3.38 13.05 -7.82
CA ARG A 182 -3.20 11.66 -7.40
C ARG A 182 -4.11 10.79 -8.24
N ASP A 183 -3.56 9.74 -8.84
CA ASP A 183 -4.38 8.74 -9.56
C ASP A 183 -5.21 7.84 -8.62
N GLU A 184 -5.73 8.42 -7.53
CA GLU A 184 -6.57 7.77 -6.53
C GLU A 184 -8.04 8.02 -6.83
N ILE A 185 -8.78 6.92 -6.87
CA ILE A 185 -10.19 6.89 -7.23
C ILE A 185 -11.03 7.08 -5.97
N ILE A 186 -11.86 8.12 -5.96
CA ILE A 186 -12.84 8.41 -4.89
C ILE A 186 -14.13 7.64 -5.13
N ALA A 187 -14.58 7.61 -6.38
CA ALA A 187 -15.81 6.94 -6.77
C ALA A 187 -15.72 6.42 -8.21
N VAL A 188 -16.42 5.31 -8.47
CA VAL A 188 -16.64 4.77 -9.80
C VAL A 188 -18.14 4.62 -10.01
N GLU A 189 -18.64 5.28 -11.04
CA GLU A 189 -20.03 5.14 -11.47
C GLU A 189 -20.07 4.39 -12.80
N ALA A 190 -20.45 3.12 -12.75
CA ALA A 190 -20.68 2.32 -13.96
C ALA A 190 -22.01 2.73 -14.62
N ARG A 191 -21.97 3.04 -15.91
CA ARG A 191 -23.13 3.43 -16.73
C ARG A 191 -23.20 2.52 -17.98
N GLY A 192 -24.23 2.66 -18.80
CA GLY A 192 -24.34 1.87 -20.03
C GLY A 192 -24.50 0.36 -19.81
N GLU A 193 -24.15 -0.42 -20.84
CA GLU A 193 -24.32 -1.87 -20.87
C GLU A 193 -23.06 -2.58 -20.38
N TYR A 194 -23.24 -3.78 -19.83
CA TYR A 194 -22.13 -4.66 -19.47
C TYR A 194 -21.33 -5.02 -20.72
N LEU A 195 -20.01 -4.82 -20.65
CA LEU A 195 -19.09 -5.14 -21.73
C LEU A 195 -18.38 -6.45 -21.39
N LYS A 196 -18.56 -7.48 -22.24
CA LYS A 196 -17.81 -8.72 -22.08
C LYS A 196 -16.34 -8.48 -22.46
N PRO A 197 -15.37 -8.76 -21.58
CA PRO A 197 -13.96 -8.61 -21.90
C PRO A 197 -13.57 -9.45 -23.12
N SER A 198 -12.76 -8.90 -24.04
CA SER A 198 -12.31 -9.61 -25.23
C SER A 198 -11.35 -10.75 -24.93
N ARG A 199 -10.53 -10.59 -23.89
CA ARG A 199 -9.61 -11.62 -23.41
C ARG A 199 -9.26 -11.47 -21.94
N THR A 200 -8.81 -12.58 -21.36
CA THR A 200 -8.21 -12.64 -20.03
C THR A 200 -6.71 -12.90 -20.17
N ARG A 201 -5.91 -12.11 -19.45
CA ARG A 201 -4.45 -12.21 -19.37
C ARG A 201 -4.06 -12.82 -18.04
N LYS A 202 -2.94 -13.56 -18.03
CA LYS A 202 -2.30 -14.05 -16.81
C LYS A 202 -1.93 -12.89 -15.87
N PRO A 203 -1.74 -13.18 -14.57
CA PRO A 203 -1.29 -12.18 -13.62
C PRO A 203 0.00 -11.48 -14.04
N LEU A 204 0.15 -10.23 -13.60
CA LEU A 204 1.35 -9.43 -13.84
C LEU A 204 2.59 -10.19 -13.38
N ALA A 205 3.65 -10.15 -14.19
CA ALA A 205 4.95 -10.68 -13.78
C ALA A 205 5.60 -9.79 -12.70
N GLN A 206 6.60 -10.30 -11.98
CA GLN A 206 7.24 -9.53 -10.89
C GLN A 206 7.95 -8.26 -11.36
N ASP A 207 8.36 -8.21 -12.62
CA ASP A 207 8.96 -7.06 -13.27
C ASP A 207 7.91 -6.07 -13.78
N GLU A 208 6.69 -6.51 -14.10
CA GLU A 208 5.59 -5.63 -14.48
C GLU A 208 5.06 -4.86 -13.26
N CYS A 209 4.84 -3.55 -13.42
CA CYS A 209 4.42 -2.70 -12.30
C CYS A 209 3.37 -1.70 -12.74
N PHE A 210 2.32 -1.57 -11.92
CA PHE A 210 1.26 -0.60 -12.12
C PHE A 210 1.30 0.49 -11.03
N PRO A 211 1.42 1.78 -11.42
CA PRO A 211 1.58 2.88 -10.48
C PRO A 211 0.21 3.39 -9.98
N GLY A 212 -0.42 2.69 -9.03
CA GLY A 212 -1.59 3.22 -8.31
C GLY A 212 -2.90 2.52 -8.59
N ALA A 213 -4.04 3.14 -8.28
CA ALA A 213 -5.37 2.55 -8.46
C ALA A 213 -5.93 2.78 -9.87
N CYS A 214 -5.52 3.89 -10.49
CA CYS A 214 -5.92 4.31 -11.82
C CYS A 214 -4.68 4.75 -12.60
N ALA A 215 -4.65 4.56 -13.91
CA ALA A 215 -3.68 5.23 -14.77
C ALA A 215 -4.22 5.31 -16.19
N VAL A 216 -4.01 6.45 -16.82
CA VAL A 216 -4.23 6.63 -18.26
C VAL A 216 -2.89 6.44 -18.95
N LEU A 217 -2.81 5.45 -19.85
CA LEU A 217 -1.62 5.14 -20.63
C LEU A 217 -1.86 5.53 -22.08
N ASP A 218 -0.87 6.13 -22.72
CA ASP A 218 -0.89 6.34 -24.17
C ASP A 218 -0.56 5.00 -24.87
N GLY A 219 -1.51 4.49 -25.63
CA GLY A 219 -1.41 3.28 -26.43
C GLY A 219 -2.74 2.54 -26.58
N THR A 220 -2.69 1.36 -27.18
CA THR A 220 -3.86 0.51 -27.45
C THR A 220 -3.76 -0.84 -26.75
N LEU A 221 -4.86 -1.60 -26.68
CA LEU A 221 -4.87 -2.92 -26.03
C LEU A 221 -3.90 -3.91 -26.69
N ALA A 222 -3.55 -3.70 -27.96
CA ALA A 222 -2.53 -4.48 -28.65
C ALA A 222 -1.11 -4.25 -28.08
N GLU A 223 -0.87 -3.07 -27.50
CA GLU A 223 0.42 -2.63 -26.95
C GLU A 223 0.50 -2.83 -25.43
N LEU A 224 -0.58 -3.31 -24.80
CA LEU A 224 -0.69 -3.48 -23.34
C LEU A 224 0.51 -4.22 -22.73
N ASP A 225 0.98 -5.30 -23.36
CA ASP A 225 2.14 -6.06 -22.86
C ASP A 225 3.46 -5.27 -22.92
N ALA A 226 3.60 -4.33 -23.86
CA ALA A 226 4.75 -3.45 -23.93
C ALA A 226 4.65 -2.33 -22.90
N LEU A 227 3.45 -1.81 -22.65
CA LEU A 227 3.18 -0.72 -21.71
C LEU A 227 3.30 -1.14 -20.24
N LEU A 228 2.97 -2.39 -19.92
CA LEU A 228 3.05 -2.92 -18.55
C LEU A 228 4.48 -3.32 -18.14
N LYS A 229 5.38 -3.49 -19.11
CA LYS A 229 6.79 -3.68 -18.80
C LYS A 229 7.32 -2.39 -18.20
N PRO A 230 8.07 -2.47 -17.10
CA PRO A 230 8.63 -1.28 -16.49
C PRO A 230 9.50 -0.62 -17.55
N ALA A 231 9.20 0.64 -17.90
CA ALA A 231 10.15 1.46 -18.63
C ALA A 231 11.42 1.45 -17.78
N ALA A 232 12.42 0.69 -18.21
CA ALA A 232 13.70 0.65 -17.55
C ALA A 232 14.23 2.09 -17.56
N THR A 233 14.03 2.83 -16.47
CA THR A 233 14.48 4.21 -16.29
C THR A 233 13.64 5.29 -17.01
N ALA A 234 12.53 5.72 -16.42
CA ALA A 234 12.01 7.08 -16.61
C ALA A 234 11.16 7.53 -15.41
N ALA A 235 11.81 7.77 -14.27
CA ALA A 235 11.26 8.65 -13.26
C ALA A 235 11.33 10.10 -13.77
N ALA A 236 10.42 10.49 -14.65
CA ALA A 236 10.10 11.88 -14.89
C ALA A 236 8.73 12.14 -14.28
N PRO A 237 8.61 12.97 -13.23
CA PRO A 237 7.31 13.35 -12.71
C PRO A 237 6.55 14.12 -13.80
N LEU A 238 5.36 13.65 -14.15
CA LEU A 238 4.36 14.44 -14.85
C LEU A 238 4.11 15.69 -13.99
N ARG A 239 4.39 16.86 -14.58
CA ARG A 239 4.04 18.18 -14.05
C ARG A 239 2.72 18.63 -14.65
#